data_AF-A0AAT9QK89-F1
#
_entry.id   AF-A0AAT9QK89-F1
#
_cell.length_a   1.000
_cell.length_b   1.000
_cell.length_c   1.000
_cell.angle_alpha   90.00
_cell.angle_beta   90.00
_cell.angle_gamma   90.00
#
_symmetry.space_group_name_H-M   'P 1'
#
loop_
_entity.id
_entity.type
_entity.pdbx_description
1 polymer ?
#
loop_
_entity_poly.entity_id
_entity_poly.type
_entity_poly.pdbx_seq_one_letter_code
_entity_poly.pdbx_strand_id
1 'polypeptide(L)'
;MTINNPRHRASKLWAAAVALTVGGVMAPVTLVSPAEAADTCVSGVTFKTAGAASCELPSRALTVTVTLIGAGAGGGGGGIGNGGGGGGGGGGGRMECHYFVKYGEDVRITVGRGGYGGAGGIASSVGGSDDGGKGGDGSATSVILGGRTDTMPGGIGGGGGLGYANFGGNTAGAGGPSPSEGPCGYQRGATGANGTKGAGSRGGSGGAGGEAAGPVPASCGAAGRAGAGGSAGGGAAGREGNDGRAGNEGCVVVRFH
;
A
#
# COMPACT_ATOMS: atom_id res chain seq x y z
N MET A 1 -33.38 -43.42 41.25
CA MET A 1 -33.85 -42.07 40.86
C MET A 1 -33.66 -41.96 39.36
N THR A 2 -34.76 -41.81 38.65
CA THR A 2 -34.91 -41.95 37.19
C THR A 2 -35.04 -40.55 36.58
N ILE A 3 -34.90 -40.43 35.23
CA ILE A 3 -35.49 -39.37 34.34
C ILE A 3 -34.61 -38.09 34.25
N ASN A 4 -34.29 -37.46 33.10
CA ASN A 4 -34.66 -37.59 31.68
C ASN A 4 -33.63 -36.85 30.78
N ASN A 5 -33.44 -37.35 29.56
CA ASN A 5 -32.91 -36.59 28.41
C ASN A 5 -33.99 -35.63 27.85
N PRO A 6 -33.65 -34.39 27.45
CA PRO A 6 -34.47 -33.64 26.50
C PRO A 6 -33.93 -33.72 25.07
N ARG A 7 -34.88 -34.06 24.21
CA ARG A 7 -34.84 -34.28 22.77
C ARG A 7 -34.43 -33.05 21.95
N HIS A 8 -33.68 -33.31 20.88
CA HIS A 8 -33.53 -32.44 19.73
C HIS A 8 -34.88 -31.89 19.25
N ARG A 9 -35.00 -30.57 19.15
CA ARG A 9 -36.02 -29.92 18.31
C ARG A 9 -35.32 -29.33 17.09
N ALA A 10 -35.59 -29.94 15.94
CA ALA A 10 -35.28 -29.39 14.64
C ALA A 10 -36.18 -28.17 14.40
N SER A 11 -35.57 -26.98 14.41
CA SER A 11 -36.26 -25.73 14.06
C SER A 11 -36.37 -25.65 12.54
N LYS A 12 -37.58 -25.88 12.03
CA LYS A 12 -37.96 -25.57 10.65
C LYS A 12 -37.87 -24.05 10.45
N LEU A 13 -36.81 -23.58 9.80
CA LEU A 13 -36.71 -22.22 9.29
C LEU A 13 -37.51 -22.13 7.99
N TRP A 14 -38.63 -21.42 8.06
CA TRP A 14 -39.42 -21.02 6.92
C TRP A 14 -38.63 -20.00 6.10
N ALA A 15 -38.30 -20.34 4.85
CA ALA A 15 -37.77 -19.39 3.89
C ALA A 15 -38.88 -18.44 3.46
N ALA A 16 -38.88 -17.23 4.02
CA ALA A 16 -39.63 -16.11 3.48
C ALA A 16 -38.89 -15.60 2.25
N ALA A 17 -39.41 -15.93 1.06
CA ALA A 17 -38.98 -15.31 -0.18
C ALA A 17 -39.48 -13.86 -0.21
N VAL A 18 -38.61 -12.93 0.22
CA VAL A 18 -38.83 -11.49 0.03
C VAL A 18 -38.41 -11.15 -1.40
N ALA A 19 -39.39 -11.03 -2.28
CA ALA A 19 -39.21 -10.48 -3.62
C ALA A 19 -39.02 -8.96 -3.50
N LEU A 20 -37.77 -8.52 -3.35
CA LEU A 20 -37.40 -7.12 -3.40
C LEU A 20 -37.15 -6.73 -4.87
N THR A 21 -38.18 -6.20 -5.53
CA THR A 21 -38.03 -5.53 -6.84
C THR A 21 -37.44 -4.14 -6.61
N VAL A 22 -36.13 -4.08 -6.37
CA VAL A 22 -35.36 -2.84 -6.46
C VAL A 22 -34.77 -2.81 -7.86
N GLY A 23 -35.14 -1.80 -8.64
CA GLY A 23 -34.52 -1.44 -9.92
C GLY A 23 -33.08 -0.98 -9.70
N GLY A 24 -32.24 -1.88 -9.21
CA GLY A 24 -30.81 -1.70 -9.04
C GLY A 24 -30.17 -1.83 -10.39
N VAL A 25 -29.40 -0.82 -10.78
CA VAL A 25 -28.40 -0.94 -11.83
C VAL A 25 -27.58 -2.19 -11.51
N MET A 26 -27.79 -3.24 -12.30
CA MET A 26 -26.95 -4.44 -12.30
C MET A 26 -25.59 -3.98 -12.82
N ALA A 27 -24.78 -3.38 -11.95
CA ALA A 27 -23.36 -3.28 -12.20
C ALA A 27 -22.90 -4.73 -12.38
N PRO A 28 -22.32 -5.09 -13.55
CA PRO A 28 -21.83 -6.44 -13.75
C PRO A 28 -20.84 -6.70 -12.62
N VAL A 29 -21.21 -7.61 -11.72
CA VAL A 29 -20.25 -8.26 -10.84
C VAL A 29 -19.40 -9.07 -11.80
N THR A 30 -18.35 -8.45 -12.32
CA THR A 30 -17.26 -9.18 -12.96
C THR A 30 -16.68 -10.02 -11.84
N LEU A 31 -17.18 -11.25 -11.72
CA LEU A 31 -16.45 -12.32 -11.05
C LEU A 31 -15.08 -12.27 -11.69
N VAL A 32 -14.11 -11.71 -10.96
CA VAL A 32 -12.71 -11.77 -11.36
C VAL A 32 -12.46 -13.26 -11.46
N SER A 33 -12.37 -13.75 -12.70
CA SER A 33 -12.00 -15.14 -12.97
C SER A 33 -10.82 -15.44 -12.06
N PRO A 34 -10.81 -16.57 -11.32
CA PRO A 34 -9.65 -16.94 -10.54
C PRO A 34 -8.44 -16.76 -11.44
N ALA A 35 -7.47 -15.95 -10.97
CA ALA A 35 -6.23 -15.69 -11.68
C ALA A 35 -5.79 -16.99 -12.32
N GLU A 36 -5.58 -16.99 -13.65
CA GLU A 36 -5.21 -18.18 -14.41
C GLU A 36 -4.24 -19.00 -13.55
N ALA A 37 -4.70 -20.17 -13.09
CA ALA A 37 -3.93 -21.00 -12.18
C ALA A 37 -2.65 -21.36 -12.92
N ALA A 38 -1.59 -20.63 -12.60
CA ALA A 38 -0.36 -20.65 -13.36
C ALA A 38 0.44 -21.91 -13.01
N ASP A 39 1.27 -22.28 -13.98
CA ASP A 39 2.27 -23.34 -13.97
C ASP A 39 2.93 -23.62 -12.60
N THR A 40 3.48 -24.82 -12.47
CA THR A 40 4.30 -25.22 -11.32
C THR A 40 5.36 -24.15 -11.00
N CYS A 41 5.41 -23.70 -9.75
CA CYS A 41 6.37 -22.69 -9.32
C CYS A 41 7.80 -23.15 -9.62
N VAL A 42 8.61 -22.26 -10.20
CA VAL A 42 10.07 -22.44 -10.31
C VAL A 42 10.79 -21.76 -9.16
N SER A 43 11.94 -22.28 -8.74
CA SER A 43 12.65 -21.73 -7.57
C SER A 43 13.16 -20.34 -7.90
N GLY A 44 12.90 -19.37 -7.03
CA GLY A 44 13.24 -17.97 -7.26
C GLY A 44 12.21 -17.19 -8.08
N VAL A 45 11.03 -17.77 -8.34
CA VAL A 45 9.93 -17.04 -8.99
C VAL A 45 9.62 -15.75 -8.23
N THR A 46 9.37 -14.67 -8.98
CA THR A 46 9.15 -13.33 -8.44
C THR A 46 7.82 -12.76 -8.94
N PHE A 47 7.02 -12.26 -8.01
CA PHE A 47 5.75 -11.59 -8.26
C PHE A 47 5.89 -10.12 -7.89
N LYS A 48 5.75 -9.23 -8.88
CA LYS A 48 6.00 -7.79 -8.74
C LYS A 48 4.85 -6.90 -9.20
N THR A 49 3.81 -7.49 -9.77
CA THR A 49 2.63 -6.77 -10.27
C THR A 49 1.54 -6.84 -9.22
N ALA A 50 0.97 -5.70 -8.83
CA ALA A 50 -0.10 -5.63 -7.86
C ALA A 50 -1.30 -6.49 -8.26
N GLY A 51 -1.87 -7.22 -7.28
CA GLY A 51 -2.99 -8.13 -7.50
C GLY A 51 -2.74 -9.53 -6.95
N ALA A 52 -3.69 -10.42 -7.20
CA ALA A 52 -3.62 -11.81 -6.78
C ALA A 52 -2.91 -12.67 -7.83
N ALA A 53 -2.07 -13.59 -7.36
CA ALA A 53 -1.40 -14.60 -8.16
C ALA A 53 -1.33 -15.92 -7.38
N SER A 54 -1.17 -17.04 -8.10
CA SER A 54 -0.92 -18.34 -7.48
C SER A 54 -0.06 -19.21 -8.37
N CYS A 55 0.68 -20.13 -7.76
CA CYS A 55 1.36 -21.23 -8.46
C CYS A 55 1.43 -22.46 -7.54
N GLU A 56 1.51 -23.65 -8.13
CA GLU A 56 1.61 -24.92 -7.40
C GLU A 56 3.07 -25.25 -7.10
N LEU A 57 3.40 -25.63 -5.86
CA LEU A 57 4.76 -26.07 -5.54
C LEU A 57 5.09 -27.42 -6.19
N PRO A 58 6.33 -27.62 -6.67
CA PRO A 58 6.73 -28.92 -7.20
C PRO A 58 6.64 -30.00 -6.11
N SER A 59 6.38 -31.24 -6.53
CA SER A 59 6.16 -32.41 -5.66
C SER A 59 7.39 -32.87 -4.86
N ARG A 60 8.39 -31.99 -4.65
CA ARG A 60 9.68 -32.27 -4.00
C ARG A 60 10.15 -31.21 -3.00
N ALA A 61 9.41 -30.14 -2.73
CA ALA A 61 9.85 -29.10 -1.80
C ALA A 61 9.47 -29.45 -0.34
N LEU A 62 10.46 -29.47 0.57
CA LEU A 62 10.25 -29.67 2.02
C LEU A 62 10.46 -28.38 2.82
N THR A 63 11.20 -27.41 2.27
CA THR A 63 11.35 -26.07 2.86
C THR A 63 11.18 -24.99 1.80
N VAL A 64 10.31 -24.02 2.08
CA VAL A 64 10.07 -22.86 1.21
C VAL A 64 10.44 -21.59 1.96
N THR A 65 11.30 -20.78 1.36
CA THR A 65 11.63 -19.43 1.83
C THR A 65 10.86 -18.43 0.98
N VAL A 66 10.02 -17.62 1.62
CA VAL A 66 9.30 -16.51 0.97
C VAL A 66 9.83 -15.19 1.50
N THR A 67 10.31 -14.35 0.60
CA THR A 67 10.64 -12.95 0.89
C THR A 67 9.47 -12.08 0.45
N LEU A 68 8.89 -11.29 1.35
CA LEU A 68 7.84 -10.33 1.03
C LEU A 68 8.34 -8.91 1.25
N ILE A 69 7.99 -8.02 0.32
CA ILE A 69 8.21 -6.59 0.42
C ILE A 69 6.85 -5.91 0.34
N GLY A 70 6.52 -5.14 1.38
CA GLY A 70 5.31 -4.31 1.40
C GLY A 70 5.39 -3.20 0.36
N ALA A 71 4.26 -2.70 -0.14
CA ALA A 71 4.28 -1.60 -1.10
C ALA A 71 4.71 -0.27 -0.45
N GLY A 72 5.32 0.61 -1.23
CA GLY A 72 5.66 1.96 -0.80
C GLY A 72 4.45 2.88 -0.83
N ALA A 73 4.38 3.85 0.08
CA ALA A 73 3.32 4.85 0.08
C ALA A 73 3.57 5.96 -0.94
N GLY A 74 2.53 6.74 -1.25
CA GLY A 74 2.68 7.96 -2.04
C GLY A 74 3.14 9.15 -1.20
N GLY A 75 3.82 10.11 -1.84
CA GLY A 75 4.14 11.40 -1.22
C GLY A 75 2.95 12.35 -1.23
N GLY A 76 2.90 13.29 -0.30
CA GLY A 76 1.89 14.35 -0.27
C GLY A 76 2.15 15.43 -1.31
N GLY A 77 1.10 16.15 -1.73
CA GLY A 77 1.21 17.27 -2.65
C GLY A 77 1.77 18.53 -1.99
N GLY A 78 2.35 19.42 -2.80
CA GLY A 78 2.79 20.75 -2.33
C GLY A 78 1.62 21.72 -2.21
N GLY A 79 1.71 22.69 -1.29
CA GLY A 79 0.73 23.78 -1.18
C GLY A 79 0.91 24.86 -2.25
N ILE A 80 -0.03 25.80 -2.31
CA ILE A 80 0.06 26.93 -3.25
C ILE A 80 1.10 27.99 -2.85
N GLY A 81 1.58 28.76 -3.84
CA GLY A 81 2.37 29.97 -3.63
C GLY A 81 3.62 29.73 -2.78
N ASN A 82 3.85 30.56 -1.77
CA ASN A 82 4.98 30.42 -0.85
C ASN A 82 4.75 29.33 0.23
N GLY A 83 3.79 28.45 -0.02
CA GLY A 83 3.39 27.31 0.82
C GLY A 83 4.52 26.33 1.14
N GLY A 84 4.18 25.36 2.00
CA GLY A 84 5.05 24.22 2.27
C GLY A 84 5.04 23.18 1.15
N GLY A 85 6.17 22.51 0.94
CA GLY A 85 6.18 21.29 0.13
C GLY A 85 5.54 20.11 0.89
N GLY A 86 5.05 19.11 0.16
CA GLY A 86 4.52 17.87 0.74
C GLY A 86 5.61 16.96 1.28
N GLY A 87 5.27 16.12 2.25
CA GLY A 87 6.17 15.10 2.79
C GLY A 87 6.25 13.87 1.89
N GLY A 88 7.40 13.18 1.90
CA GLY A 88 7.55 11.90 1.20
C GLY A 88 6.79 10.77 1.90
N GLY A 89 6.37 9.74 1.16
CA GLY A 89 5.73 8.56 1.72
C GLY A 89 6.71 7.66 2.48
N GLY A 90 6.18 6.77 3.34
CA GLY A 90 6.97 5.73 4.00
C GLY A 90 7.28 4.56 3.09
N GLY A 91 8.51 4.02 3.20
CA GLY A 91 8.92 2.82 2.47
C GLY A 91 8.26 1.56 3.04
N GLY A 92 7.99 0.58 2.18
CA GLY A 92 7.55 -0.75 2.58
C GLY A 92 8.63 -1.50 3.35
N GLY A 93 8.23 -2.28 4.35
CA GLY A 93 9.17 -3.14 5.04
C GLY A 93 9.50 -4.39 4.21
N ARG A 94 10.40 -5.23 4.74
CA ARG A 94 10.70 -6.58 4.24
C ARG A 94 10.45 -7.61 5.34
N MET A 95 9.97 -8.80 4.94
CA MET A 95 9.95 -9.98 5.79
C MET A 95 10.52 -11.19 5.04
N GLU A 96 11.07 -12.12 5.79
CA GLU A 96 11.54 -13.40 5.28
C GLU A 96 10.99 -14.52 6.16
N CYS A 97 10.18 -15.37 5.55
CA CYS A 97 9.46 -16.44 6.20
C CYS A 97 9.93 -17.78 5.65
N HIS A 98 10.15 -18.74 6.53
CA HIS A 98 10.40 -20.13 6.17
C HIS A 98 9.16 -20.99 6.49
N TYR A 99 8.82 -21.86 5.56
CA TYR A 99 7.67 -22.77 5.65
C TYR A 99 8.13 -24.20 5.45
N PHE A 100 7.51 -25.10 6.21
CA PHE A 100 7.57 -26.53 5.97
C PHE A 100 6.24 -26.94 5.36
N VAL A 101 6.26 -27.34 4.09
CA VAL A 101 5.06 -27.60 3.29
C VAL A 101 4.98 -29.06 2.90
N LYS A 102 3.77 -29.55 2.70
CA LYS A 102 3.54 -30.87 2.11
C LYS A 102 3.51 -30.72 0.58
N TYR A 103 3.81 -31.81 -0.13
CA TYR A 103 3.83 -31.83 -1.59
C TYR A 103 2.48 -31.42 -2.20
N GLY A 104 2.51 -30.62 -3.27
CA GLY A 104 1.31 -30.20 -4.02
C GLY A 104 0.48 -29.10 -3.36
N GLU A 105 1.07 -28.29 -2.47
CA GLU A 105 0.38 -27.10 -1.94
C GLU A 105 0.46 -25.90 -2.89
N ASP A 106 -0.65 -25.17 -2.97
CA ASP A 106 -0.74 -23.90 -3.68
C ASP A 106 -0.13 -22.77 -2.87
N VAL A 107 0.76 -21.99 -3.50
CA VAL A 107 1.18 -20.70 -2.97
C VAL A 107 0.19 -19.66 -3.49
N ARG A 108 -0.54 -18.99 -2.59
CA ARG A 108 -1.44 -17.89 -2.97
C ARG A 108 -0.82 -16.58 -2.53
N ILE A 109 -0.67 -15.65 -3.46
CA ILE A 109 0.09 -14.41 -3.27
C ILE A 109 -0.83 -13.24 -3.60
N THR A 110 -0.73 -12.18 -2.79
CA THR A 110 -1.29 -10.87 -3.12
C THR A 110 -0.18 -9.85 -3.05
N VAL A 111 0.17 -9.26 -4.19
CA VAL A 111 1.15 -8.16 -4.23
C VAL A 111 0.44 -6.85 -3.95
N GLY A 112 0.94 -6.10 -2.97
CA GLY A 112 0.40 -4.80 -2.62
C GLY A 112 0.66 -3.76 -3.71
N ARG A 113 -0.34 -2.93 -3.99
CA ARG A 113 -0.18 -1.75 -4.84
C ARG A 113 0.53 -0.61 -4.10
N GLY A 114 1.37 0.13 -4.82
CA GLY A 114 1.92 1.39 -4.32
C GLY A 114 0.85 2.44 -4.04
N GLY A 115 1.09 3.30 -3.06
CA GLY A 115 0.19 4.39 -2.71
C GLY A 115 0.20 5.52 -3.75
N TYR A 116 -0.95 6.14 -3.99
CA TYR A 116 -1.07 7.28 -4.91
C TYR A 116 -0.40 8.54 -4.36
N GLY A 117 0.17 9.36 -5.23
CA GLY A 117 0.61 10.70 -4.86
C GLY A 117 -0.56 11.60 -4.45
N GLY A 118 -0.34 12.49 -3.48
CA GLY A 118 -1.31 13.52 -3.10
C GLY A 118 -1.36 14.64 -4.13
N ALA A 119 -2.56 15.16 -4.42
CA ALA A 119 -2.74 16.27 -5.35
C ALA A 119 -2.05 17.55 -4.85
N GLY A 120 -1.49 18.35 -5.75
CA GLY A 120 -1.00 19.69 -5.45
C GLY A 120 -2.14 20.65 -5.09
N GLY A 121 -1.84 21.66 -4.28
CA GLY A 121 -2.79 22.75 -3.99
C GLY A 121 -3.10 23.54 -5.26
N ILE A 122 -4.38 23.83 -5.50
CA ILE A 122 -4.88 24.53 -6.69
C ILE A 122 -4.98 26.02 -6.39
N ALA A 123 -4.57 26.88 -7.31
CA ALA A 123 -4.63 28.31 -7.13
C ALA A 123 -6.06 28.83 -7.40
N SER A 124 -6.85 29.06 -6.35
CA SER A 124 -8.10 29.83 -6.49
C SER A 124 -7.77 31.28 -6.88
N SER A 125 -8.46 31.82 -7.89
CA SER A 125 -8.29 33.19 -8.41
C SER A 125 -8.58 34.30 -7.39
N VAL A 126 -9.06 33.96 -6.20
CA VAL A 126 -9.50 34.90 -5.17
C VAL A 126 -8.65 34.85 -3.88
N GLY A 127 -7.42 34.35 -3.95
CA GLY A 127 -6.52 34.32 -2.79
C GLY A 127 -6.88 33.26 -1.76
N GLY A 128 -7.39 32.11 -2.22
CA GLY A 128 -7.69 30.96 -1.37
C GLY A 128 -6.45 30.34 -0.73
N SER A 129 -6.67 29.54 0.32
CA SER A 129 -5.67 28.68 0.95
C SER A 129 -5.98 27.24 0.59
N ASP A 130 -5.31 26.74 -0.44
CA ASP A 130 -5.46 25.36 -0.88
C ASP A 130 -4.22 24.56 -0.48
N ASP A 131 -4.42 23.65 0.46
CA ASP A 131 -3.40 22.74 0.95
C ASP A 131 -3.17 21.62 -0.07
N GLY A 132 -1.94 21.10 -0.09
CA GLY A 132 -1.66 19.86 -0.81
C GLY A 132 -2.43 18.70 -0.18
N GLY A 133 -2.87 17.76 -1.02
CA GLY A 133 -3.47 16.51 -0.61
C GLY A 133 -2.47 15.57 0.07
N LYS A 134 -2.95 14.76 1.01
CA LYS A 134 -2.18 13.65 1.59
C LYS A 134 -1.92 12.59 0.52
N GLY A 135 -0.73 11.98 0.53
CA GLY A 135 -0.45 10.77 -0.24
C GLY A 135 -1.25 9.56 0.28
N GLY A 136 -1.55 8.63 -0.61
CA GLY A 136 -2.19 7.37 -0.28
C GLY A 136 -1.22 6.37 0.37
N ASP A 137 -1.74 5.52 1.23
CA ASP A 137 -0.98 4.43 1.86
C ASP A 137 -0.67 3.33 0.83
N GLY A 138 0.46 2.65 1.01
CA GLY A 138 0.78 1.44 0.25
C GLY A 138 -0.08 0.28 0.73
N SER A 139 -0.59 -0.54 -0.19
CA SER A 139 -1.35 -1.74 0.18
C SER A 139 -0.42 -2.84 0.72
N ALA A 140 -0.98 -3.70 1.56
CA ALA A 140 -0.23 -4.84 2.09
C ALA A 140 0.08 -5.89 1.01
N THR A 141 1.21 -6.56 1.15
CA THR A 141 1.62 -7.72 0.35
C THR A 141 1.49 -8.96 1.22
N SER A 142 0.83 -10.02 0.77
CA SER A 142 0.63 -11.23 1.57
C SER A 142 0.89 -12.51 0.81
N VAL A 143 1.15 -13.58 1.57
CA VAL A 143 1.25 -14.95 1.07
C VAL A 143 0.44 -15.88 1.97
N ILE A 144 -0.21 -16.86 1.36
CA ILE A 144 -0.87 -17.97 2.03
C ILE A 144 -0.15 -19.25 1.59
N LEU A 145 0.40 -19.97 2.56
CA LEU A 145 1.15 -21.22 2.34
C LEU A 145 1.14 -22.07 3.62
N GLY A 146 0.97 -23.40 3.51
CA GLY A 146 0.93 -24.29 4.68
C GLY A 146 -0.22 -24.01 5.64
N GLY A 147 -1.33 -23.44 5.15
CA GLY A 147 -2.46 -22.98 5.98
C GLY A 147 -2.18 -21.73 6.83
N ARG A 148 -1.01 -21.10 6.68
CA ARG A 148 -0.65 -19.83 7.34
C ARG A 148 -0.77 -18.67 6.36
N THR A 149 -1.18 -17.50 6.86
CA THR A 149 -1.16 -16.24 6.11
C THR A 149 -0.14 -15.30 6.75
N ASP A 150 0.84 -14.87 5.98
CA ASP A 150 1.79 -13.83 6.41
C ASP A 150 1.58 -12.58 5.57
N THR A 151 1.46 -11.44 6.25
CA THR A 151 1.09 -10.16 5.63
C THR A 151 2.10 -9.09 5.97
N MET A 152 2.63 -8.45 4.93
CA MET A 152 3.54 -7.35 5.02
C MET A 152 2.81 -6.03 4.78
N PRO A 153 2.65 -5.18 5.80
CA PRO A 153 2.02 -3.87 5.61
C PRO A 153 2.82 -3.00 4.63
N GLY A 154 2.10 -2.17 3.87
CA GLY A 154 2.72 -1.12 3.08
C GLY A 154 3.12 0.09 3.93
N GLY A 155 3.80 1.05 3.33
CA GLY A 155 4.12 2.32 3.97
C GLY A 155 2.91 3.24 4.13
N ILE A 156 3.01 4.23 5.01
CA ILE A 156 1.99 5.25 5.21
C ILE A 156 2.28 6.49 4.34
N GLY A 157 1.24 7.09 3.76
CA GLY A 157 1.35 8.22 2.85
C GLY A 157 1.84 9.51 3.53
N GLY A 158 2.59 10.31 2.78
CA GLY A 158 3.10 11.61 3.25
C GLY A 158 1.99 12.66 3.39
N GLY A 159 2.14 13.58 4.35
CA GLY A 159 1.24 14.72 4.51
C GLY A 159 1.42 15.75 3.39
N GLY A 160 0.35 16.43 3.00
CA GLY A 160 0.45 17.58 2.08
C GLY A 160 1.02 18.82 2.76
N GLY A 161 1.58 19.73 1.97
CA GLY A 161 2.06 21.02 2.47
C GLY A 161 0.95 22.06 2.53
N LEU A 162 0.97 22.94 3.55
CA LEU A 162 -0.04 23.99 3.69
C LEU A 162 0.20 25.14 2.70
N GLY A 163 -0.87 25.67 2.12
CA GLY A 163 -0.85 26.74 1.12
C GLY A 163 -1.40 28.08 1.63
N TYR A 164 -0.60 29.14 1.55
CA TYR A 164 -1.06 30.51 1.76
C TYR A 164 -0.40 31.45 0.74
N ALA A 165 -1.22 32.19 -0.01
CA ALA A 165 -0.71 33.14 -1.00
C ALA A 165 0.00 34.33 -0.35
N ASN A 166 -0.51 34.85 0.78
CA ASN A 166 -0.12 36.16 1.31
C ASN A 166 0.19 36.22 2.82
N PHE A 167 0.04 35.14 3.58
CA PHE A 167 0.25 35.14 5.03
C PHE A 167 1.22 34.01 5.41
N GLY A 168 2.27 34.31 6.16
CA GLY A 168 3.47 33.46 6.40
C GLY A 168 3.28 32.13 7.15
N GLY A 169 2.08 31.55 7.12
CA GLY A 169 1.68 30.27 7.71
C GLY A 169 2.06 29.04 6.88
N ASN A 170 3.27 28.96 6.35
CA ASN A 170 3.67 27.87 5.45
C ASN A 170 4.23 26.69 6.27
N THR A 171 3.41 25.67 6.52
CA THR A 171 3.84 24.42 7.19
C THR A 171 4.16 23.36 6.16
N ALA A 172 5.32 22.71 6.30
CA ALA A 172 5.70 21.59 5.45
C ALA A 172 4.87 20.34 5.78
N GLY A 173 4.60 19.54 4.75
CA GLY A 173 3.99 18.22 4.92
C GLY A 173 4.93 17.26 5.67
N ALA A 174 4.38 16.50 6.61
CA ALA A 174 5.11 15.49 7.36
C ALA A 174 5.41 14.26 6.48
N GLY A 175 6.58 13.66 6.66
CA GLY A 175 6.93 12.40 6.03
C GLY A 175 6.11 11.24 6.59
N GLY A 176 5.72 10.31 5.72
CA GLY A 176 4.95 9.13 6.08
C GLY A 176 5.83 8.06 6.75
N PRO A 177 5.38 7.45 7.86
CA PRO A 177 6.14 6.38 8.51
C PRO A 177 6.16 5.08 7.70
N SER A 178 7.26 4.34 7.82
CA SER A 178 7.29 2.91 7.48
C SER A 178 6.63 2.09 8.60
N PRO A 179 5.99 0.95 8.28
CA PRO A 179 5.45 0.03 9.29
C PRO A 179 6.43 -0.31 10.42
N SER A 180 5.91 -0.72 11.58
CA SER A 180 6.71 -0.97 12.78
C SER A 180 6.96 -2.45 13.07
N GLU A 181 6.17 -3.36 12.50
CA GLU A 181 6.20 -4.77 12.90
C GLU A 181 5.82 -5.73 11.75
N GLY A 182 6.22 -7.00 11.93
CA GLY A 182 5.88 -8.13 11.07
C GLY A 182 6.22 -9.46 11.75
N PRO A 183 5.60 -10.58 11.32
CA PRO A 183 5.64 -11.86 12.04
C PRO A 183 6.97 -12.61 11.94
N CYS A 184 7.73 -12.49 10.84
CA CYS A 184 8.93 -13.29 10.55
C CYS A 184 10.04 -12.44 9.92
N GLY A 185 11.30 -12.60 10.35
CA GLY A 185 12.47 -12.00 9.69
C GLY A 185 12.32 -10.51 9.35
N TYR A 186 11.58 -9.76 10.17
CA TYR A 186 11.08 -8.43 9.81
C TYR A 186 12.20 -7.39 9.77
N GLN A 187 12.15 -6.54 8.76
CA GLN A 187 12.98 -5.36 8.62
C GLN A 187 12.11 -4.17 8.22
N ARG A 188 12.28 -3.08 8.95
CA ARG A 188 11.57 -1.82 8.73
C ARG A 188 12.17 -1.05 7.55
N GLY A 189 11.32 -0.47 6.71
CA GLY A 189 11.72 0.48 5.66
C GLY A 189 12.03 1.86 6.24
N ALA A 190 12.46 2.81 5.41
CA ALA A 190 12.70 4.16 5.87
C ALA A 190 11.40 4.97 5.97
N THR A 191 11.30 5.83 6.98
CA THR A 191 10.30 6.90 7.03
C THR A 191 10.60 7.93 5.93
N GLY A 192 9.56 8.44 5.26
CA GLY A 192 9.72 9.54 4.31
C GLY A 192 10.22 10.82 4.99
N ALA A 193 10.91 11.67 4.25
CA ALA A 193 11.35 12.96 4.78
C ALA A 193 10.18 13.97 4.78
N ASN A 194 10.23 14.90 5.73
CA ASN A 194 9.35 16.07 5.70
C ASN A 194 9.66 16.94 4.47
N GLY A 195 8.65 17.64 3.96
CA GLY A 195 8.87 18.74 3.02
C GLY A 195 9.61 19.90 3.69
N THR A 196 9.91 20.94 2.92
CA THR A 196 10.44 22.20 3.44
C THR A 196 9.41 23.31 3.40
N LYS A 197 9.57 24.30 4.28
CA LYS A 197 8.79 25.53 4.28
C LYS A 197 9.28 26.44 3.14
N GLY A 198 8.36 27.08 2.41
CA GLY A 198 8.71 28.14 1.47
C GLY A 198 9.32 29.37 2.15
N ALA A 199 10.32 29.99 1.54
CA ALA A 199 11.02 31.15 2.07
C ALA A 199 10.87 32.35 1.13
N GLY A 200 10.26 33.42 1.63
CA GLY A 200 10.01 34.64 0.84
C GLY A 200 9.10 34.33 -0.34
N SER A 201 9.60 34.57 -1.56
CA SER A 201 8.89 34.32 -2.82
C SER A 201 9.08 32.91 -3.40
N ARG A 202 9.84 32.04 -2.72
CA ARG A 202 10.07 30.65 -3.13
C ARG A 202 9.15 29.71 -2.36
N GLY A 203 8.46 28.83 -3.07
CA GLY A 203 7.71 27.73 -2.47
C GLY A 203 8.63 26.71 -1.77
N GLY A 204 8.08 25.95 -0.84
CA GLY A 204 8.76 24.81 -0.22
C GLY A 204 9.01 23.66 -1.19
N SER A 205 10.07 22.89 -0.95
CA SER A 205 10.39 21.66 -1.69
C SER A 205 9.71 20.44 -1.07
N GLY A 206 9.32 19.48 -1.91
CA GLY A 206 8.83 18.19 -1.43
C GLY A 206 9.90 17.37 -0.70
N GLY A 207 9.48 16.53 0.24
CA GLY A 207 10.33 15.59 0.96
C GLY A 207 10.64 14.34 0.15
N ALA A 208 11.83 13.77 0.33
CA ALA A 208 12.19 12.48 -0.28
C ALA A 208 11.31 11.34 0.26
N GLY A 209 10.93 10.40 -0.62
CA GLY A 209 10.26 9.16 -0.21
C GLY A 209 11.18 8.23 0.56
N GLY A 210 10.62 7.45 1.48
CA GLY A 210 11.35 6.41 2.19
C GLY A 210 11.77 5.25 1.28
N GLU A 211 13.01 4.80 1.44
CA GLU A 211 13.52 3.59 0.81
C GLU A 211 12.90 2.32 1.43
N ALA A 212 12.80 1.26 0.64
CA ALA A 212 12.35 -0.05 1.13
C ALA A 212 13.36 -0.68 2.11
N ALA A 213 12.91 -1.61 2.94
CA ALA A 213 13.82 -2.36 3.81
C ALA A 213 14.78 -3.25 2.99
N GLY A 214 16.08 -3.07 3.22
CA GLY A 214 17.13 -3.74 2.45
C GLY A 214 17.74 -4.97 3.12
N PRO A 215 18.38 -5.88 2.36
CA PRO A 215 18.50 -5.83 0.89
C PRO A 215 17.22 -6.25 0.17
N VAL A 216 16.82 -5.47 -0.84
CA VAL A 216 15.77 -5.82 -1.81
C VAL A 216 16.36 -6.80 -2.83
N PRO A 217 15.77 -7.99 -3.07
CA PRO A 217 16.23 -8.89 -4.12
C PRO A 217 16.26 -8.17 -5.48
N ALA A 218 17.31 -8.38 -6.28
CA ALA A 218 17.45 -7.71 -7.57
C ALA A 218 16.26 -7.93 -8.51
N SER A 219 15.59 -9.09 -8.43
CA SER A 219 14.37 -9.40 -9.18
C SER A 219 13.17 -8.52 -8.83
N CYS A 220 13.17 -7.88 -7.65
CA CYS A 220 12.14 -6.96 -7.20
C CYS A 220 12.37 -5.51 -7.63
N GLY A 221 13.55 -5.15 -8.17
CA GLY A 221 13.84 -3.78 -8.62
C GLY A 221 13.60 -2.74 -7.53
N ALA A 222 12.68 -1.80 -7.80
CA ALA A 222 12.34 -0.69 -6.90
C ALA A 222 11.15 -0.97 -5.95
N ALA A 223 10.75 -2.24 -5.78
CA ALA A 223 9.61 -2.61 -4.95
C ALA A 223 9.70 -2.02 -3.53
N GLY A 224 8.55 -1.60 -3.01
CA GLY A 224 8.42 -1.02 -1.67
C GLY A 224 8.96 0.41 -1.51
N ARG A 225 9.61 0.98 -2.53
CA ARG A 225 10.10 2.36 -2.45
C ARG A 225 8.95 3.37 -2.49
N ALA A 226 8.95 4.33 -1.58
CA ALA A 226 7.89 5.33 -1.49
C ALA A 226 8.04 6.47 -2.51
N GLY A 227 6.94 7.19 -2.74
CA GLY A 227 6.90 8.39 -3.54
C GLY A 227 7.45 9.62 -2.80
N ALA A 228 8.10 10.51 -3.55
CA ALA A 228 8.51 11.83 -3.06
C ALA A 228 7.30 12.78 -2.95
N GLY A 229 7.37 13.75 -2.04
CA GLY A 229 6.37 14.81 -1.95
C GLY A 229 6.48 15.84 -3.07
N GLY A 230 5.40 16.57 -3.32
CA GLY A 230 5.34 17.66 -4.29
C GLY A 230 5.88 18.97 -3.75
N SER A 231 6.50 19.80 -4.61
CA SER A 231 6.94 21.15 -4.26
C SER A 231 5.79 22.15 -4.34
N ALA A 232 5.81 23.20 -3.52
CA ALA A 232 4.87 24.32 -3.63
C ALA A 232 5.15 25.19 -4.86
N GLY A 233 4.12 25.90 -5.35
CA GLY A 233 4.18 26.61 -6.63
C GLY A 233 5.08 27.85 -6.69
N GLY A 234 5.32 28.51 -5.55
CA GLY A 234 6.10 29.74 -5.42
C GLY A 234 5.40 31.00 -5.94
N GLY A 235 5.93 32.16 -5.53
CA GLY A 235 5.54 33.48 -5.99
C GLY A 235 4.31 34.07 -5.29
N ALA A 236 4.26 35.42 -5.26
CA ALA A 236 3.17 36.18 -4.63
C ALA A 236 1.82 36.03 -5.35
N ALA A 237 1.83 35.60 -6.62
CA ALA A 237 0.63 35.35 -7.40
C ALA A 237 -0.03 33.99 -7.10
N GLY A 238 0.53 33.19 -6.17
CA GLY A 238 -0.08 31.94 -5.73
C GLY A 238 -0.10 30.85 -6.79
N ARG A 239 1.05 30.44 -7.33
CA ARG A 239 1.09 29.31 -8.29
C ARG A 239 0.66 27.99 -7.63
N GLU A 240 0.11 27.10 -8.43
CA GLU A 240 -0.27 25.74 -8.02
C GLU A 240 0.93 24.95 -7.50
N GLY A 241 0.68 24.15 -6.46
CA GLY A 241 1.63 23.15 -6.00
C GLY A 241 1.71 21.98 -6.96
N ASN A 242 2.81 21.24 -6.91
CA ASN A 242 2.95 20.00 -7.66
C ASN A 242 2.36 18.83 -6.88
N ASP A 243 1.88 17.83 -7.62
CA ASP A 243 1.49 16.54 -7.06
C ASP A 243 2.69 15.83 -6.42
N GLY A 244 2.40 15.03 -5.39
CA GLY A 244 3.31 14.01 -4.91
C GLY A 244 3.45 12.87 -5.92
N ARG A 245 4.52 12.09 -5.78
CA ARG A 245 4.73 10.89 -6.60
C ARG A 245 4.07 9.68 -5.97
N ALA A 246 3.64 8.74 -6.80
CA ALA A 246 3.19 7.43 -6.35
C ALA A 246 4.35 6.61 -5.77
N GLY A 247 4.03 5.74 -4.82
CA GLY A 247 4.92 4.69 -4.34
C GLY A 247 4.98 3.51 -5.31
N ASN A 248 5.98 2.67 -5.12
CA ASN A 248 6.15 1.44 -5.90
C ASN A 248 5.37 0.29 -5.27
N GLU A 249 4.99 -0.67 -6.10
CA GLU A 249 4.31 -1.90 -5.68
C GLU A 249 5.20 -2.74 -4.75
N GLY A 250 4.58 -3.70 -4.07
CA GLY A 250 5.29 -4.71 -3.31
C GLY A 250 5.99 -5.74 -4.19
N CYS A 251 6.62 -6.71 -3.56
CA CYS A 251 7.21 -7.84 -4.27
C CYS A 251 7.18 -9.10 -3.41
N VAL A 252 7.03 -10.26 -4.04
CA VAL A 252 7.17 -11.56 -3.39
C VAL A 252 8.15 -12.41 -4.18
N VAL A 253 9.13 -13.02 -3.49
CA VAL A 253 10.06 -13.99 -4.07
C VAL A 253 9.88 -15.31 -3.34
N VAL A 254 9.62 -16.38 -4.09
CA VAL A 254 9.45 -17.73 -3.55
C VAL A 254 10.66 -18.58 -3.94
N ARG A 255 11.35 -19.15 -2.96
CA ARG A 255 12.49 -20.06 -3.16
C ARG A 255 12.24 -21.36 -2.43
N PHE A 256 12.57 -22.48 -3.05
CA PHE A 256 12.48 -23.79 -2.43
C PHE A 256 13.85 -24.48 -2.40
N HIS A 257 14.00 -25.33 -1.38
CA HIS A 257 15.22 -26.04 -1.01
C HIS A 257 14.93 -27.54 -0.81
#